data_AF-A0A9X0CJY4-F1
#
_entry.id   AF-A0A9X0CJY4-F1
#
_cell.length_a   1.000
_cell.length_b   1.000
_cell.length_c   1.000
_cell.angle_alpha   90.00
_cell.angle_beta   90.00
_cell.angle_gamma   90.00
#
_symmetry.space_group_name_H-M   'P 1'
#
loop_
_entity.id
_entity.type
_entity.pdbx_description
1 polymer ?
#
loop_
_entity_poly.entity_id
_entity_poly.type
_entity_poly.pdbx_seq_one_letter_code
_entity_poly.pdbx_strand_id
1 'polypeptide(L)'
;MAQYQERVPEPLNRQFPERLPRDEAIKRQAERKRTRTELFPSAEDQESLQQDQTHESAGPPPKKKARNCSKCGRPMRPSSRSLPSQ
;
A
#
# COMPACT_ATOMS: atom_id res chain seq x y z
N MET A 1 -7.35 50.07 36.50
CA MET A 1 -6.77 48.70 36.41
C MET A 1 -7.65 47.92 35.45
N ALA A 2 -7.13 47.53 34.28
CA ALA A 2 -7.92 46.78 33.31
C ALA A 2 -8.00 45.31 33.74
N GLN A 3 -9.23 44.85 33.98
CA GLN A 3 -9.52 43.50 34.42
C GLN A 3 -9.45 42.56 33.21
N TYR A 4 -8.62 41.52 33.27
CA TYR A 4 -8.51 40.54 32.19
C TYR A 4 -9.86 39.86 31.99
N GLN A 5 -10.45 40.03 30.82
CA GLN A 5 -11.63 39.26 30.43
C GLN A 5 -11.18 37.91 29.90
N GLU A 6 -11.71 36.85 30.50
CA GLU A 6 -11.51 35.48 30.04
C GLU A 6 -12.17 35.31 28.67
N ARG A 7 -11.36 35.07 27.64
CA ARG A 7 -11.86 34.71 26.30
C ARG A 7 -11.98 33.19 26.24
N VAL A 8 -13.15 32.66 26.56
CA VAL A 8 -13.44 31.24 26.35
C VAL A 8 -13.56 30.99 24.85
N PRO A 9 -12.69 30.16 24.24
CA PRO A 9 -12.78 29.84 22.83
C PRO A 9 -14.03 29.02 22.55
N GLU A 10 -14.58 29.16 21.34
CA GLU A 10 -15.71 28.35 20.93
C GLU A 10 -15.36 26.85 20.91
N PRO A 11 -16.31 25.96 21.26
CA PRO A 11 -16.08 24.52 21.23
C PRO A 11 -15.67 24.03 19.83
N LEU A 12 -14.59 23.24 19.79
CA LEU A 12 -14.01 22.68 18.57
C LEU A 12 -14.99 21.79 17.77
N ASN A 13 -16.04 21.30 18.42
CA ASN A 13 -17.05 20.44 17.81
C ASN A 13 -17.81 21.12 16.66
N ARG A 14 -17.85 22.47 16.61
CA ARG A 14 -18.46 23.22 15.50
C ARG A 14 -17.57 23.29 14.25
N GLN A 15 -16.26 23.12 14.41
CA GLN A 15 -15.29 23.26 13.31
C GLN A 15 -15.18 21.98 12.47
N PHE A 16 -15.65 20.84 13.00
CA PHE A 16 -15.54 19.55 12.34
C PHE A 16 -16.86 18.77 12.46
N PRO A 17 -17.92 19.16 11.73
CA PRO A 17 -19.21 18.48 11.77
C PRO A 17 -19.13 17.01 11.36
N GLU A 18 -18.11 16.62 10.59
CA GLU A 18 -17.85 15.24 10.18
C GLU A 18 -17.22 14.38 11.29
N ARG A 19 -16.67 14.99 12.36
CA ARG A 19 -16.05 14.24 13.45
C ARG A 19 -17.12 13.69 14.38
N LEU A 20 -17.03 12.39 14.61
CA LEU A 20 -17.88 11.70 15.57
C LEU A 20 -17.59 12.19 17.01
N PRO A 21 -18.61 12.24 17.88
CA PRO A 21 -18.40 12.52 19.29
C PRO A 21 -17.50 11.47 19.93
N ARG A 22 -16.76 11.89 20.98
CA ARG A 22 -15.74 11.07 21.66
C ARG A 22 -16.23 9.66 22.00
N ASP A 23 -17.41 9.55 22.60
CA ASP A 23 -17.95 8.27 23.06
C ASP A 23 -18.26 7.32 21.90
N GLU A 24 -18.73 7.86 20.78
CA GLU A 24 -18.99 7.06 19.58
C GLU A 24 -17.69 6.61 18.91
N ALA A 25 -16.68 7.49 18.87
CA ALA A 25 -15.35 7.15 18.37
C ALA A 25 -14.72 6.00 19.19
N ILE A 26 -14.85 6.06 20.52
CA ILE A 26 -14.37 5.01 21.43
C ILE A 26 -15.11 3.68 21.16
N LYS A 27 -16.44 3.71 21.03
CA LYS A 27 -17.25 2.52 20.73
C LYS A 27 -16.83 1.86 19.41
N ARG A 28 -16.73 2.64 18.32
CA ARG A 28 -16.30 2.12 17.01
C ARG A 28 -14.87 1.58 17.04
N GLN A 29 -13.97 2.22 17.79
CA GLN A 29 -12.61 1.71 17.95
C GLN A 29 -12.59 0.37 18.67
N ALA A 30 -13.37 0.20 19.74
CA ALA A 30 -13.48 -1.06 20.46
C ALA A 30 -14.07 -2.17 19.57
N GLU A 31 -15.07 -1.84 18.76
CA GLU A 31 -15.66 -2.75 17.79
C GLU A 31 -14.65 -3.23 16.74
N ARG A 32 -13.87 -2.31 16.15
CA ARG A 32 -12.80 -2.67 15.18
C ARG A 32 -11.71 -3.56 15.79
N LYS A 33 -11.41 -3.40 17.08
CA LYS A 33 -10.43 -4.26 17.77
C LYS A 33 -10.97 -5.66 18.03
N ARG A 34 -12.29 -5.84 18.10
CA ARG A 34 -12.94 -7.15 18.28
C ARG A 34 -12.99 -7.95 16.98
N THR A 35 -12.95 -7.28 15.83
CA THR A 35 -12.84 -7.93 14.53
C THR A 35 -11.40 -8.38 14.33
N ARG A 36 -11.14 -9.67 14.57
CA ARG A 36 -9.87 -10.30 14.21
C ARG A 36 -9.74 -10.23 12.69
N THR A 37 -8.78 -9.44 12.20
CA THR A 37 -8.41 -9.39 10.79
C THR A 37 -7.15 -10.22 10.63
N GLU A 38 -7.20 -11.22 9.76
CA GLU A 38 -6.01 -12.00 9.43
C GLU A 38 -5.01 -11.08 8.70
N LEU A 39 -3.74 -11.11 9.13
CA LEU A 39 -2.68 -10.28 8.53
C LEU A 39 -2.34 -10.69 7.10
N PHE A 40 -2.69 -11.93 6.75
CA PHE A 40 -2.50 -12.52 5.44
C PHE A 40 -3.81 -13.20 5.03
N PRO A 41 -4.11 -13.27 3.71
CA PRO A 41 -5.23 -14.07 3.23
C PRO A 41 -5.11 -15.51 3.70
N SER A 42 -6.23 -16.22 3.82
CA SER A 42 -6.22 -17.64 4.18
C SER A 42 -5.44 -18.45 3.13
N ALA A 43 -5.01 -19.66 3.48
CA ALA A 43 -4.34 -20.53 2.52
C ALA A 43 -5.21 -20.77 1.27
N GLU A 44 -6.52 -20.94 1.48
CA GLU A 44 -7.52 -21.13 0.42
C GLU A 44 -7.60 -19.91 -0.51
N ASP A 45 -7.59 -18.69 0.05
CA ASP A 45 -7.56 -17.45 -0.73
C ASP A 45 -6.25 -17.31 -1.53
N GLN A 46 -5.12 -17.73 -0.95
CA GLN A 46 -3.82 -17.69 -1.61
C GLN A 46 -3.74 -18.70 -2.77
N GLU A 47 -4.30 -19.89 -2.60
CA GLU A 47 -4.37 -20.90 -3.65
C GLU A 47 -5.25 -20.42 -4.82
N SER A 48 -6.38 -19.78 -4.53
CA SER A 48 -7.24 -19.18 -5.56
C SER A 48 -6.50 -18.08 -6.36
N LEU A 49 -5.77 -17.20 -5.67
CA LEU A 49 -4.95 -16.15 -6.31
C LEU A 49 -3.76 -16.70 -7.12
N GLN A 50 -3.24 -17.88 -6.78
CA GLN A 50 -2.18 -18.54 -7.54
C GLN A 50 -2.73 -19.22 -8.80
N GLN A 51 -3.91 -19.83 -8.74
CA GLN A 51 -4.55 -20.45 -9.90
C GLN A 51 -4.87 -19.43 -10.99
N ASP A 52 -5.30 -18.23 -10.64
CA ASP A 52 -5.57 -17.17 -11.61
C ASP A 52 -4.29 -16.73 -12.36
N GLN A 53 -3.15 -16.66 -11.65
CA GLN A 53 -1.85 -16.29 -12.24
C GLN A 53 -1.23 -17.38 -13.15
N THR A 54 -1.50 -18.66 -12.90
CA THR A 54 -0.94 -19.74 -13.73
C THR A 54 -1.63 -19.86 -15.08
N HIS A 55 -2.87 -19.39 -15.20
CA HIS A 55 -3.60 -19.38 -16.47
C HIS A 55 -3.15 -18.26 -17.44
N GLU A 56 -2.65 -17.12 -16.95
CA GLU A 56 -2.09 -16.06 -17.81
C GLU A 56 -0.63 -16.29 -18.23
N SER A 57 0.12 -17.14 -17.52
CA SER A 57 1.58 -17.28 -17.71
C SER A 57 1.99 -18.38 -18.70
N ALA A 58 1.05 -19.10 -19.32
CA ALA A 58 1.31 -20.21 -20.24
C ALA A 58 1.70 -19.77 -21.68
N GLY A 59 2.17 -18.53 -21.85
CA GLY A 59 2.73 -18.05 -23.12
C GLY A 59 4.24 -18.30 -23.22
N PRO A 60 4.79 -18.61 -24.41
CA PRO A 60 6.25 -18.64 -24.60
C PRO A 60 6.84 -17.27 -24.19
N PRO A 61 8.02 -17.23 -23.54
CA PRO A 61 8.62 -15.97 -23.15
C PRO A 61 8.78 -15.07 -24.37
N PRO A 62 8.36 -13.79 -24.30
CA PRO A 62 8.48 -12.89 -25.43
C PRO A 62 9.96 -12.80 -25.81
N LYS A 63 10.26 -13.06 -27.09
CA LYS A 63 11.62 -12.92 -27.64
C LYS A 63 12.06 -11.46 -27.46
N LYS A 64 12.80 -11.18 -26.38
CA LYS A 64 13.32 -9.83 -26.10
C LYS A 64 14.33 -9.49 -27.20
N LYS A 65 14.06 -8.40 -27.94
CA LYS A 65 15.01 -7.86 -28.92
C LYS A 65 16.29 -7.43 -28.18
N ALA A 66 17.45 -7.72 -28.76
CA ALA A 66 18.72 -7.25 -28.22
C ALA A 66 18.69 -5.71 -28.14
N ARG A 67 19.22 -5.15 -27.06
CA ARG A 67 19.33 -3.69 -26.92
C ARG A 67 20.53 -3.22 -27.72
N ASN A 68 20.34 -2.24 -28.59
CA ASN A 68 21.41 -1.64 -29.38
C ASN A 68 21.85 -0.31 -28.74
N CYS A 69 23.12 0.04 -28.92
CA CYS A 69 23.68 1.33 -28.50
C CYS A 69 23.01 2.46 -29.27
N SER A 70 22.49 3.48 -28.59
CA SER A 70 21.83 4.64 -29.21
C SER A 70 22.75 5.50 -30.08
N LYS A 71 24.07 5.41 -29.88
CA LYS A 71 25.07 6.22 -30.60
C LYS A 71 25.62 5.53 -31.85
N CYS A 72 25.82 4.21 -31.79
CA CYS A 72 26.49 3.46 -32.87
C CYS A 72 25.69 2.29 -33.44
N GLY A 73 24.48 2.02 -32.93
CA GLY A 73 23.59 0.96 -33.42
C GLY A 73 24.07 -0.47 -33.17
N ARG A 74 25.26 -0.67 -32.59
CA ARG A 74 25.81 -2.00 -32.31
C ARG A 74 25.08 -2.65 -31.12
N PRO A 75 24.92 -3.99 -31.11
CA PRO A 75 24.31 -4.68 -29.99
C PRO A 75 25.14 -4.46 -28.72
N MET A 76 24.46 -4.08 -27.63
CA MET A 76 25.09 -3.93 -26.33
C MET A 76 25.50 -5.32 -25.82
N ARG A 77 26.70 -5.43 -25.26
CA ARG A 77 27.11 -6.66 -24.58
C ARG A 77 26.09 -6.95 -23.46
N PRO A 78 25.65 -8.21 -23.31
CA PRO A 78 24.82 -8.56 -22.17
C PRO A 78 25.59 -8.22 -20.90
N SER A 79 24.94 -7.51 -19.98
CA SER A 79 25.49 -7.28 -18.65
C SER A 79 25.58 -8.65 -17.96
N SER A 80 26.74 -9.29 -18.01
CA SER A 80 27.03 -10.42 -17.13
C SER A 80 27.05 -9.85 -15.71
N ARG A 81 25.92 -9.98 -15.01
CA ARG A 81 25.88 -9.80 -13.57
C ARG A 81 26.85 -10.86 -13.03
N SER A 82 28.04 -10.45 -12.62
CA SER A 82 28.97 -11.36 -11.95
C SER A 82 28.24 -11.85 -10.70
N LEU A 83 27.87 -13.13 -10.70
CA LEU A 83 27.45 -13.79 -9.47
C LEU A 83 28.63 -13.70 -8.50
N PRO A 84 28.43 -13.33 -7.22
CA PRO A 84 29.50 -13.39 -6.24
C PRO A 84 29.99 -14.84 -6.17
N SER A 85 31.31 -15.03 -6.32
CA SER A 85 31.98 -16.31 -6.05
C SER A 85 31.70 -16.74 -4.62
N GLN A 86 31.29 -18.01 -4.45
CA GLN A 86 31.24 -18.67 -3.14
C GLN A 86 32.64 -19.07 -2.68
#